data_AF-A0A526VE28-F1
#
_entry.id   AF-A0A526VE28-F1
#
_cell.length_a   1.000
_cell.length_b   1.000
_cell.length_c   1.000
_cell.angle_alpha   90.00
_cell.angle_beta   90.00
_cell.angle_gamma   90.00
#
_symmetry.space_group_name_H-M   'P 1'
#
loop_
_entity.id
_entity.type
_entity.pdbx_description
1 polymer ?
#
loop_
_entity_poly.entity_id
_entity_poly.type
_entity_poly.pdbx_seq_one_letter_code
_entity_poly.pdbx_strand_id
1 'polypeptide(L)'
;ARAYAMLEASYAARGIEYTQARKRMARMPRGADLIDNPVSVAPGFRIGNVHVMAGVPSIFQAMLDNVVPTLKAGTKMLSATVPCPFGEGLIGGPLGDIQKAHPDTIIGSYPKYGDGKFWTELVVRARSQEALDAARADVEAMVAGFASNPG
;
A
#
# COMPACT_ATOMS: atom_id res chain seq x y z
N ALA A 1 -10.33 -26.00 16.00
CA ALA A 1 -9.69 -26.53 17.22
C ALA A 1 -8.61 -25.58 17.76
N ARG A 2 -7.57 -25.25 16.97
CA ARG A 2 -6.44 -24.40 17.40
C ARG A 2 -6.82 -22.97 17.86
N ALA A 3 -7.66 -22.25 17.10
CA ALA A 3 -8.10 -20.89 17.47
C ALA A 3 -8.91 -20.83 18.78
N TYR A 4 -9.73 -21.85 19.05
CA TYR A 4 -10.49 -21.96 20.30
C TYR A 4 -9.56 -22.09 21.50
N ALA A 5 -8.56 -22.97 21.42
CA ALA A 5 -7.58 -23.18 22.48
C ALA A 5 -6.69 -21.94 22.73
N MET A 6 -6.27 -21.23 21.67
CA MET A 6 -5.47 -20.00 21.81
C MET A 6 -6.25 -18.88 22.50
N LEU A 7 -7.52 -18.68 22.12
CA LEU A 7 -8.37 -17.68 22.75
C LEU A 7 -8.72 -18.03 24.20
N GLU A 8 -9.03 -19.29 24.48
CA GLU A 8 -9.31 -19.76 25.84
C GLU A 8 -8.11 -19.56 26.77
N ALA A 9 -6.90 -19.93 26.33
CA ALA A 9 -5.67 -19.73 27.09
C ALA A 9 -5.37 -18.23 27.35
N SER A 10 -5.56 -17.37 26.34
CA SER A 10 -5.32 -15.93 26.48
C SER A 10 -6.32 -15.23 27.40
N TYR A 11 -7.61 -15.60 27.33
CA TYR A 11 -8.62 -15.05 28.22
C TYR A 11 -8.45 -15.53 29.66
N ALA A 12 -8.11 -16.81 29.87
CA ALA A 12 -7.79 -17.37 31.17
C ALA A 12 -6.59 -16.64 31.81
N ALA A 13 -5.52 -16.41 31.06
CA ALA A 13 -4.33 -15.68 31.52
C ALA A 13 -4.60 -14.22 31.91
N ARG A 14 -5.67 -13.62 31.38
CA ARG A 14 -6.05 -12.22 31.63
C ARG A 14 -7.19 -12.09 32.65
N GLY A 15 -7.69 -13.19 33.20
CA GLY A 15 -8.85 -13.20 34.12
C GLY A 15 -10.15 -12.71 33.48
N ILE A 16 -10.25 -12.74 32.15
CA ILE A 16 -11.40 -12.24 31.40
C ILE A 16 -12.31 -13.42 31.05
N GLU A 17 -13.61 -13.30 31.31
CA GLU A 17 -14.58 -14.35 31.00
C GLU A 17 -14.64 -14.65 29.49
N TYR A 18 -14.55 -15.92 29.08
CA TYR A 18 -14.65 -16.30 27.68
C TYR A 18 -16.12 -16.43 27.23
N THR A 19 -16.77 -15.28 27.02
CA THR A 19 -18.19 -15.16 26.66
C THR A 19 -18.53 -15.81 25.31
N GLN A 20 -19.83 -16.09 25.07
CA GLN A 20 -20.30 -16.63 23.78
C GLN A 20 -19.98 -15.71 22.58
N ALA A 21 -19.95 -14.39 22.78
CA ALA A 21 -19.51 -13.45 21.76
C ALA A 21 -18.03 -13.64 21.41
N ARG A 22 -17.16 -13.85 22.40
CA ARG A 22 -15.73 -14.13 22.21
C ARG A 22 -15.49 -15.49 21.55
N LYS A 23 -16.30 -16.50 21.88
CA LYS A 23 -16.30 -17.81 21.21
C LYS A 23 -16.64 -17.72 19.71
N ARG A 24 -17.40 -16.72 19.28
CA ARG A 24 -17.67 -16.48 17.85
C ARG A 24 -16.42 -15.98 17.09
N MET A 25 -15.48 -15.34 17.78
CA MET A 25 -14.21 -14.88 17.19
C MET A 25 -13.26 -16.04 16.83
N ALA A 26 -13.51 -17.24 17.37
CA ALA A 26 -12.80 -18.47 17.02
C ALA A 26 -13.40 -19.22 15.82
N ARG A 27 -14.55 -18.76 15.28
CA ARG A 27 -15.20 -19.38 14.13
C ARG A 27 -14.51 -18.96 12.84
N MET A 28 -14.13 -19.94 12.04
CA MET A 28 -13.50 -19.72 10.75
C MET A 28 -14.07 -20.68 9.70
N PRO A 29 -14.00 -20.34 8.41
CA PRO A 29 -14.40 -21.25 7.36
C PRO A 29 -13.52 -22.49 7.34
N ARG A 30 -14.07 -23.61 6.84
CA ARG A 30 -13.28 -24.84 6.65
C ARG A 30 -12.15 -24.59 5.64
N GLY A 31 -10.96 -25.11 5.94
CA GLY A 31 -9.77 -24.95 5.10
C GLY A 31 -9.05 -23.61 5.28
N ALA A 32 -9.42 -22.81 6.28
CA ALA A 32 -8.74 -21.56 6.58
C ALA A 32 -7.49 -21.77 7.44
N ASP A 33 -6.40 -21.08 7.10
CA ASP A 33 -5.19 -20.95 7.93
C ASP A 33 -5.33 -19.76 8.88
N LEU A 34 -4.68 -19.83 10.05
CA LEU A 34 -4.67 -18.74 11.02
C LEU A 34 -3.68 -17.65 10.60
N ILE A 35 -4.09 -16.40 10.74
CA ILE A 35 -3.19 -15.24 10.74
C ILE A 35 -3.03 -14.81 12.18
N ASP A 36 -1.81 -14.90 12.69
CA ASP A 36 -1.51 -14.56 14.07
C ASP A 36 -1.72 -13.07 14.32
N ASN A 37 -2.38 -12.78 15.44
CA ASN A 37 -2.63 -11.45 15.93
C ASN A 37 -1.84 -11.25 17.24
N PRO A 38 -0.66 -10.62 17.18
CA PRO A 38 0.21 -10.48 18.35
C PRO A 38 -0.34 -9.49 19.39
N VAL A 39 -1.34 -8.66 19.04
CA VAL A 39 -1.87 -7.61 19.92
C VAL A 39 -3.05 -8.10 20.74
N SER A 40 -4.06 -8.68 20.09
CA SER A 40 -5.31 -9.07 20.77
C SER A 40 -5.57 -10.57 20.82
N VAL A 41 -4.64 -11.39 20.31
CA VAL A 41 -4.69 -12.87 20.25
C VAL A 41 -5.82 -13.44 19.39
N ALA A 42 -6.89 -12.69 19.16
CA ALA A 42 -7.95 -13.04 18.23
C ALA A 42 -7.41 -13.13 16.80
N PRO A 43 -7.26 -14.34 16.24
CA PRO A 43 -6.55 -14.52 14.99
C PRO A 43 -7.43 -14.05 13.81
N GLY A 44 -6.77 -13.56 12.78
CA GLY A 44 -7.38 -13.46 11.45
C GLY A 44 -7.33 -14.81 10.75
N PHE A 45 -7.77 -14.87 9.50
CA PHE A 45 -7.65 -16.09 8.72
C PHE A 45 -7.34 -15.85 7.25
N ARG A 46 -6.80 -16.88 6.60
CA ARG A 46 -6.49 -16.91 5.18
C ARG A 46 -7.14 -18.10 4.49
N ILE A 47 -7.71 -17.88 3.31
CA ILE A 47 -8.19 -18.93 2.41
C ILE A 47 -7.65 -18.62 1.01
N GLY A 48 -6.70 -19.42 0.53
CA GLY A 48 -6.02 -19.14 -0.73
C GLY A 48 -5.32 -17.78 -0.71
N ASN A 49 -5.79 -16.83 -1.54
CA ASN A 49 -5.31 -15.45 -1.63
C ASN A 49 -6.16 -14.44 -0.84
N VAL A 50 -7.23 -14.87 -0.16
CA VAL A 50 -8.09 -14.01 0.65
C VAL A 50 -7.57 -13.97 2.08
N HIS A 51 -7.31 -12.77 2.60
CA HIS A 51 -6.81 -12.53 3.96
C HIS A 51 -7.81 -11.67 4.72
N VAL A 52 -8.28 -12.15 5.87
CA VAL A 52 -9.21 -11.45 6.75
C VAL A 52 -8.48 -11.10 8.04
N MET A 53 -8.39 -9.81 8.35
CA MET A 53 -7.65 -9.24 9.48
C MET A 53 -8.53 -8.33 10.33
N ALA A 54 -8.02 -7.87 11.47
CA ALA A 54 -8.73 -6.96 12.34
C ALA A 54 -8.96 -5.59 11.67
N GLY A 55 -10.11 -4.95 11.95
CA GLY A 55 -10.43 -3.61 11.44
C GLY A 55 -9.79 -2.46 12.22
N VAL A 56 -9.20 -2.71 13.39
CA VAL A 56 -8.51 -1.68 14.19
C VAL A 56 -7.13 -1.43 13.57
N PRO A 57 -6.76 -0.19 13.16
CA PRO A 57 -5.56 0.08 12.37
C PRO A 57 -4.25 -0.46 12.97
N SER A 58 -4.06 -0.31 14.29
CA SER A 58 -2.84 -0.79 14.98
C SER A 58 -2.73 -2.32 14.98
N ILE A 59 -3.86 -3.02 15.12
CA ILE A 59 -3.90 -4.48 15.09
C ILE A 59 -3.71 -4.97 13.66
N PHE A 60 -4.37 -4.32 12.69
CA PHE A 60 -4.20 -4.60 11.27
C PHE A 60 -2.72 -4.52 10.86
N GLN A 61 -2.02 -3.44 11.24
CA GLN A 61 -0.60 -3.27 10.90
C GLN A 61 0.25 -4.43 11.43
N ALA A 62 0.08 -4.79 12.70
CA ALA A 62 0.84 -5.89 13.31
C ALA A 62 0.53 -7.26 12.68
N MET A 63 -0.72 -7.49 12.25
CA MET A 63 -1.09 -8.69 11.50
C MET A 63 -0.51 -8.68 10.08
N LEU A 64 -0.52 -7.51 9.42
CA LEU A 64 -0.01 -7.33 8.07
C LEU A 64 1.49 -7.61 8.01
N ASP A 65 2.26 -7.21 9.02
CA ASP A 65 3.70 -7.48 9.12
C ASP A 65 4.02 -9.00 9.11
N ASN A 66 3.12 -9.84 9.64
CA ASN A 66 3.24 -11.31 9.59
C ASN A 66 2.81 -11.88 8.23
N VAL A 67 1.86 -11.24 7.54
CA VAL A 67 1.31 -11.71 6.27
C VAL A 67 2.23 -11.35 5.10
N VAL A 68 2.77 -10.13 5.07
CA VAL A 68 3.57 -9.59 3.96
C VAL A 68 4.70 -10.52 3.52
N PRO A 69 5.50 -11.13 4.42
CA PRO A 69 6.55 -12.08 4.04
C PRO A 69 6.05 -13.36 3.36
N THR A 70 4.78 -13.73 3.60
CA THR A 70 4.16 -14.94 3.02
C THR A 70 3.56 -14.69 1.63
N LEU A 71 3.37 -13.42 1.26
CA LEU A 71 2.80 -13.06 -0.02
C LEU A 71 3.83 -13.33 -1.12
N LYS A 72 3.38 -13.93 -2.22
CA LYS A 72 4.20 -14.04 -3.43
C LYS A 72 4.50 -12.64 -3.93
N ALA A 73 5.72 -12.17 -3.72
CA ALA A 73 6.19 -10.94 -4.31
C ALA A 73 6.35 -11.14 -5.82
N GLY A 74 5.60 -10.36 -6.61
CA GLY A 74 5.91 -10.19 -8.03
C GLY A 74 7.17 -9.34 -8.22
N THR A 75 7.50 -9.01 -9.46
CA THR A 75 8.58 -8.06 -9.76
C THR A 75 8.35 -6.76 -8.98
N LYS A 76 9.34 -6.36 -8.17
CA LYS A 76 9.26 -5.14 -7.36
C LYS A 76 8.99 -3.94 -8.27
N MET A 77 7.95 -3.20 -7.94
CA MET A 77 7.64 -1.94 -8.64
C MET A 77 8.62 -0.88 -8.16
N LEU A 78 9.48 -0.38 -9.06
CA LEU A 78 10.34 0.76 -8.77
C LEU A 78 9.52 2.03 -8.91
N SER A 79 9.86 3.07 -8.13
CA SER A 79 9.14 4.35 -8.13
C SER A 79 10.13 5.49 -7.96
N ALA A 80 9.95 6.55 -8.74
CA ALA A 80 10.64 7.82 -8.57
C ALA A 80 9.61 8.95 -8.52
N THR A 81 9.93 10.01 -7.76
CA THR A 81 9.07 11.18 -7.63
C THR A 81 9.82 12.41 -8.10
N VAL A 82 9.21 13.17 -9.01
CA VAL A 82 9.71 14.46 -9.52
C VAL A 82 8.82 15.57 -8.98
N PRO A 83 9.35 16.50 -8.16
CA PRO A 83 8.60 17.67 -7.70
C PRO A 83 8.27 18.60 -8.86
N CYS A 84 7.01 19.03 -8.95
CA CYS A 84 6.54 19.94 -9.99
C CYS A 84 5.79 21.12 -9.35
N PRO A 85 6.27 22.37 -9.49
CA PRO A 85 5.59 23.54 -8.92
C PRO A 85 4.38 23.99 -9.76
N PHE A 86 4.10 23.33 -10.89
CA PHE A 86 3.07 23.73 -11.83
C PHE A 86 1.74 22.99 -11.61
N GLY A 87 0.65 23.62 -12.03
CA GLY A 87 -0.69 23.04 -11.97
C GLY A 87 -0.91 21.94 -13.01
N GLU A 88 -1.80 21.00 -12.69
CA GLU A 88 -2.08 19.81 -13.51
C GLU A 88 -2.56 20.18 -14.93
N GLY A 89 -3.32 21.27 -15.08
CA GLY A 89 -3.78 21.74 -16.38
C GLY A 89 -2.66 22.13 -17.35
N LEU A 90 -1.52 22.60 -16.83
CA LEU A 90 -0.36 22.97 -17.65
C LEU A 90 0.43 21.75 -18.11
N ILE A 91 0.61 20.78 -17.21
CA ILE A 91 1.49 19.63 -17.43
C ILE A 91 0.75 18.42 -18.02
N GLY A 92 -0.57 18.35 -17.94
CA GLY A 92 -1.34 17.15 -18.30
C GLY A 92 -1.14 16.65 -19.73
N GLY A 93 -1.11 17.56 -20.71
CA GLY A 93 -0.84 17.22 -22.11
C GLY A 93 0.58 16.66 -22.31
N PRO A 94 1.62 17.46 -22.00
CA PRO A 94 3.02 17.01 -22.09
C PRO A 94 3.32 15.73 -21.30
N LEU A 95 2.78 15.60 -20.09
CA LEU A 95 2.94 14.40 -19.26
C LEU A 95 2.29 13.17 -19.93
N GLY A 96 1.14 13.37 -20.58
CA GLY A 96 0.47 12.34 -21.38
C GLY A 96 1.29 11.90 -22.59
N ASP A 97 2.04 12.79 -23.23
CA ASP A 97 2.92 12.44 -24.34
C ASP A 97 4.15 11.65 -23.86
N ILE A 98 4.71 12.01 -22.70
CA ILE A 98 5.78 11.22 -22.05
C ILE A 98 5.26 9.82 -21.70
N GLN A 99 4.06 9.68 -21.13
CA GLN A 99 3.47 8.37 -20.84
C GLN A 99 3.32 7.50 -22.11
N LYS A 100 2.99 8.10 -23.27
CA LYS A 100 2.93 7.36 -24.55
C LYS A 100 4.31 6.94 -25.04
N ALA A 101 5.34 7.77 -24.83
CA ALA A 101 6.72 7.46 -25.20
C ALA A 101 7.34 6.36 -24.31
N HIS A 102 6.84 6.22 -23.08
CA HIS A 102 7.33 5.25 -22.09
C HIS A 102 6.25 4.24 -21.68
N PRO A 103 5.80 3.35 -22.60
CA PRO A 103 4.67 2.44 -22.36
C PRO A 103 4.91 1.40 -21.25
N ASP A 104 6.17 1.12 -20.92
CA ASP A 104 6.56 0.22 -19.83
C ASP A 104 6.51 0.86 -18.44
N THR A 105 6.09 2.13 -18.37
CA THR A 105 5.99 2.91 -17.13
C THR A 105 4.55 3.31 -16.82
N ILE A 106 4.30 3.63 -15.55
CA ILE A 106 3.07 4.22 -15.06
C ILE A 106 3.41 5.58 -14.48
N ILE A 107 2.91 6.64 -15.10
CA ILE A 107 3.16 8.03 -14.71
C ILE A 107 1.85 8.61 -14.15
N GLY A 108 1.93 9.22 -12.97
CA GLY A 108 0.79 9.86 -12.31
C GLY A 108 1.13 11.23 -11.74
N SER A 109 0.16 12.14 -11.80
CA SER A 109 0.16 13.45 -11.16
C SER A 109 -0.61 13.39 -9.83
N TYR A 110 0.01 13.86 -8.75
CA TYR A 110 -0.60 13.92 -7.43
C TYR A 110 -0.52 15.34 -6.88
N PRO A 111 -1.54 16.18 -7.11
CA PRO A 111 -1.62 17.51 -6.53
C PRO A 111 -1.59 17.47 -5.00
N LYS A 112 -0.85 18.39 -4.40
CA LYS A 112 -0.68 18.56 -2.96
C LYS A 112 -0.93 20.01 -2.57
N TYR A 113 -1.49 20.17 -1.39
CA TYR A 113 -1.64 21.46 -0.74
C TYR A 113 -1.13 21.35 0.70
N GLY A 114 -0.26 22.26 1.10
CA GLY A 114 0.35 22.29 2.42
C GLY A 114 1.00 23.63 2.69
N ASP A 115 0.91 24.12 3.93
CA ASP A 115 1.50 25.40 4.36
C ASP A 115 1.16 26.60 3.45
N GLY A 116 -0.06 26.63 2.92
CA GLY A 116 -0.54 27.67 2.01
C GLY A 116 0.05 27.60 0.59
N LYS A 117 0.82 26.56 0.26
CA LYS A 117 1.44 26.33 -1.05
C LYS A 117 0.78 25.16 -1.76
N PHE A 118 0.71 25.27 -3.08
CA PHE A 118 0.23 24.21 -3.97
C PHE A 118 1.39 23.73 -4.84
N TRP A 119 1.54 22.41 -4.96
CA TRP A 119 2.49 21.78 -5.87
C TRP A 119 1.97 20.41 -6.32
N THR A 120 2.58 19.84 -7.33
CA THR A 120 2.25 18.51 -7.85
C THR A 120 3.43 17.58 -7.67
N GLU A 121 3.18 16.36 -7.18
CA GLU A 121 4.17 15.28 -7.22
C GLU A 121 3.93 14.42 -8.47
N LEU A 122 4.93 14.35 -9.35
CA LEU A 122 4.89 13.48 -10.52
C LEU A 122 5.58 12.17 -10.19
N VAL A 123 4.83 11.07 -10.18
CA VAL A 123 5.34 9.76 -9.77
C VAL A 123 5.44 8.86 -10.99
N VAL A 124 6.65 8.39 -11.28
CA VAL A 124 6.94 7.41 -12.33
C VAL A 124 7.17 6.06 -11.68
N ARG A 125 6.53 5.00 -12.17
CA ARG A 125 6.74 3.63 -11.72
C ARG A 125 7.11 2.73 -12.89
N ALA A 126 8.10 1.85 -12.71
CA ALA A 126 8.53 0.91 -13.75
C ALA A 126 9.10 -0.40 -13.17
N ARG A 127 9.09 -1.47 -13.97
CA ARG A 127 9.59 -2.80 -13.55
C ARG A 127 11.10 -2.96 -13.75
N SER A 128 11.73 -2.11 -14.55
CA SER A 128 13.17 -2.04 -14.75
C SER A 128 13.68 -0.65 -14.38
N GLN A 129 14.93 -0.59 -13.90
CA GLN A 129 15.58 0.67 -13.54
C GLN A 129 15.80 1.55 -14.78
N GLU A 130 16.16 0.94 -15.91
CA GLU A 130 16.36 1.62 -17.19
C GLU A 130 15.10 2.36 -17.68
N ALA A 131 13.93 1.71 -17.66
CA ALA A 131 12.68 2.34 -18.04
C ALA A 131 12.26 3.44 -17.05
N LEU A 132 12.54 3.23 -15.75
CA LEU A 132 12.28 4.25 -14.73
C LEU A 132 13.12 5.51 -14.99
N ASP A 133 14.41 5.34 -15.23
CA ASP A 133 15.37 6.45 -15.37
C ASP A 133 15.12 7.23 -16.67
N ALA A 134 14.83 6.54 -17.77
CA ALA A 134 14.50 7.19 -19.05
C ALA A 134 13.24 8.06 -18.93
N ALA A 135 12.13 7.50 -18.41
CA ALA A 135 10.89 8.25 -18.24
C ALA A 135 11.04 9.39 -17.22
N ARG A 136 11.77 9.15 -16.12
CA ARG A 136 12.05 10.18 -15.12
C ARG A 136 12.82 11.34 -15.71
N ALA A 137 13.85 11.09 -16.52
CA ALA A 137 14.65 12.14 -17.14
C ALA A 137 13.80 13.04 -18.05
N ASP A 138 12.90 12.45 -18.83
CA ASP A 138 11.97 13.22 -19.69
C ASP A 138 10.98 14.05 -18.87
N VAL A 139 10.48 13.51 -17.75
CA VAL A 139 9.63 14.28 -16.81
C VAL A 139 10.41 15.44 -16.18
N GLU A 140 11.65 15.22 -15.74
CA GLU A 140 12.51 16.27 -15.19
C GLU A 140 12.81 17.35 -16.22
N ALA A 141 13.11 16.96 -17.47
CA ALA A 141 13.33 17.88 -18.58
C ALA A 141 12.08 18.71 -18.90
N MET A 142 10.90 18.09 -18.92
CA MET A 142 9.62 18.78 -19.10
C MET A 142 9.38 19.83 -18.01
N VAL A 143 9.59 19.48 -16.73
CA VAL A 143 9.42 20.42 -15.61
C VAL A 143 10.43 21.56 -15.69
N ALA A 144 11.70 21.28 -16.02
CA ALA A 144 12.72 22.31 -16.21
C ALA A 144 12.42 23.23 -17.41
N GLY A 145 11.81 22.71 -18.46
CA GLY A 145 11.35 23.49 -19.62
C GLY A 145 10.30 24.53 -19.25
N PHE A 146 9.37 24.19 -18.35
CA PHE A 146 8.39 25.15 -17.84
C PHE A 146 9.00 26.22 -16.91
N ALA A 147 10.05 25.87 -16.15
CA ALA A 147 10.73 26.82 -15.27
C ALA A 147 11.57 27.86 -16.04
N SER A 148 12.07 27.51 -17.22
CA SER A 148 12.90 28.38 -18.06
C SER A 148 12.11 29.27 -19.02
N ASN A 149 10.81 29.00 -19.20
CA ASN A 149 9.92 29.83 -20.01
C ASN A 149 8.59 30.02 -19.28
N PRO A 150 8.54 30.86 -18.23
CA PRO A 150 7.29 31.23 -17.59
C PRO A 150 6.52 32.06 -18.61
N GLY A 151 5.49 31.46 -19.23
CA GLY A 151 4.61 32.18 -20.15
C GLY A 151 4.03 33.46 -19.57
#